data_AF-A0A2T1DVI7-F1
#
_entry.id   AF-A0A2T1DVI7-F1
#
_cell.length_a   1.000
_cell.length_b   1.000
_cell.length_c   1.000
_cell.angle_alpha   90.00
_cell.angle_beta   90.00
_cell.angle_gamma   90.00
#
_symmetry.space_group_name_H-M   'P 1'
#
loop_
_entity.id
_entity.type
_entity.pdbx_description
1 polymer ?
#
loop_
_entity_poly.entity_id
_entity_poly.type
_entity_poly.pdbx_seq_one_letter_code
_entity_poly.pdbx_strand_id
1 'polypeptide(L)'
;MAKTLPEKCRQCAMLSAEQAQALHGMDGDRFWNPSACYSRRSYAKNRDRINQTRSRKRQKGTLEQIPIEFEPLPQLVFGVLVVYRRAGVDTPVHEVGAEIWQGQAKVAIVPAIRCAGILPSQVS
;
A
#
# COMPACT_ATOMS: atom_id res chain seq x y z
N MET A 1 11.20 -24.18 0.71
CA MET A 1 11.38 -23.83 2.14
C MET A 1 12.63 -22.98 2.30
N ALA A 2 12.59 -21.92 3.13
CA ALA A 2 13.79 -21.12 3.39
C ALA A 2 14.75 -21.94 4.25
N LYS A 3 16.01 -22.14 3.80
CA LYS A 3 17.02 -22.86 4.58
C LYS A 3 17.15 -22.21 5.97
N THR A 4 17.14 -23.04 7.01
CA THR A 4 17.32 -22.61 8.40
C THR A 4 18.76 -22.17 8.60
N LEU A 5 18.96 -20.96 9.12
CA LEU A 5 20.29 -20.48 9.47
C LEU A 5 20.74 -21.16 10.78
N PRO A 6 21.99 -21.67 10.85
CA PRO A 6 22.54 -22.21 12.09
C PRO A 6 22.41 -21.22 13.24
N GLU A 7 22.10 -21.71 14.44
CA GLU A 7 21.85 -20.87 15.63
C GLU A 7 23.03 -19.95 15.94
N LYS A 8 24.25 -20.51 15.94
CA LYS A 8 25.49 -19.74 16.13
C LYS A 8 25.63 -18.57 15.13
N CYS A 9 25.26 -18.78 13.86
CA CYS A 9 25.33 -17.72 12.85
C CYS A 9 24.27 -16.62 13.06
N ARG A 10 23.11 -16.96 13.64
CA ARG A 10 22.09 -15.97 14.04
C ARG A 10 22.58 -15.12 15.21
N GLN A 11 23.15 -15.75 16.23
CA GLN A 11 23.71 -15.06 17.40
C GLN A 11 24.88 -14.15 17.00
N CYS A 12 25.82 -14.66 16.19
CA CYS A 12 26.95 -13.87 15.67
C CYS A 12 26.51 -12.64 14.87
N ALA A 13 25.36 -12.68 14.19
CA ALA A 13 24.89 -11.59 13.34
C ALA A 13 24.47 -10.34 14.13
N MET A 14 24.11 -10.50 15.40
CA MET A 14 23.70 -9.41 16.30
C MET A 14 24.88 -8.67 16.94
N LEU A 15 26.07 -9.26 16.91
CA LEU A 15 27.29 -8.68 17.49
C LEU A 15 28.02 -7.76 16.50
N SER A 16 29.07 -7.06 16.95
CA SER A 16 30.06 -6.50 16.03
C SER A 16 30.95 -7.62 15.45
N ALA A 17 31.71 -7.33 14.38
CA ALA A 17 32.66 -8.30 13.83
C ALA A 17 33.76 -8.66 14.84
N GLU A 18 34.26 -7.66 15.56
CA GLU A 18 35.30 -7.80 16.59
C GLU A 18 34.80 -8.64 17.77
N GLN A 19 33.58 -8.39 18.26
CA GLN A 19 32.97 -9.18 19.33
C GLN A 19 32.76 -10.65 18.92
N ALA A 20 32.29 -10.88 17.70
CA ALA A 20 32.12 -12.24 17.19
C ALA A 20 33.46 -12.95 16.95
N GLN A 21 34.50 -12.21 16.54
CA GLN A 21 35.86 -12.72 16.39
C GLN A 21 36.53 -12.98 17.75
N ALA A 22 36.25 -12.21 18.79
CA ALA A 22 36.75 -12.49 20.13
C ALA A 22 36.11 -13.79 20.69
N LEU A 23 34.80 -13.98 20.48
CA LEU A 23 34.08 -15.16 20.99
C LEU A 23 34.36 -16.45 20.19
N HIS A 24 34.56 -16.32 18.88
CA HIS A 24 34.67 -17.47 17.98
C HIS A 24 35.99 -17.57 17.22
N GLY A 25 36.89 -16.61 17.41
CA GLY A 25 38.21 -16.58 16.78
C GLY A 25 39.23 -17.42 17.54
N MET A 26 40.50 -17.01 17.47
CA MET A 26 41.61 -17.78 18.04
C MET A 26 41.51 -17.95 19.55
N ASP A 27 41.02 -16.92 20.23
CA ASP A 27 40.85 -16.89 21.70
C ASP A 27 39.55 -17.56 22.18
N GLY A 28 38.71 -18.02 21.24
CA GLY A 28 37.40 -18.59 21.50
C GLY A 28 37.27 -20.04 21.01
N ASP A 29 36.12 -20.39 20.42
CA ASP A 29 35.84 -21.75 19.93
C ASP A 29 36.45 -22.07 18.55
N ARG A 30 37.30 -21.19 17.99
CA ARG A 30 37.96 -21.33 16.68
C ARG A 30 37.01 -21.61 15.51
N PHE A 31 35.72 -21.30 15.66
CA PHE A 31 34.70 -21.49 14.64
C PHE A 31 34.67 -20.34 13.60
N TRP A 32 35.34 -19.22 13.89
CA TRP A 32 35.42 -18.07 13.00
C TRP A 32 36.25 -18.37 11.75
N ASN A 33 35.62 -18.25 10.59
CA ASN A 33 36.28 -18.33 9.29
C ASN A 33 36.24 -16.95 8.60
N PRO A 34 37.38 -16.24 8.47
CA PRO A 34 37.44 -14.93 7.83
C PRO A 34 36.88 -14.90 6.40
N SER A 35 36.99 -15.99 5.65
CA SER A 35 36.49 -16.03 4.26
C SER A 35 34.96 -16.11 4.16
N ALA A 36 34.28 -16.64 5.19
CA ALA A 36 32.84 -16.93 5.14
C ALA A 36 32.00 -16.18 6.19
N CYS A 37 32.56 -15.91 7.38
CA CYS A 37 31.80 -15.36 8.51
C CYS A 37 31.30 -13.94 8.26
N TYR A 38 32.06 -13.08 7.58
CA TYR A 38 31.57 -11.74 7.21
C TYR A 38 30.31 -11.80 6.35
N SER A 39 30.34 -12.60 5.27
CA SER A 39 29.21 -12.79 4.36
C SER A 39 28.01 -13.44 5.06
N ARG A 40 28.26 -14.52 5.83
CA ARG A 40 27.22 -15.24 6.58
C ARG A 40 26.51 -14.34 7.60
N ARG A 41 27.25 -13.49 8.32
CA ARG A 41 26.67 -12.53 9.29
C ARG A 41 25.86 -11.45 8.61
N SER A 42 26.38 -10.88 7.52
CA SER A 42 25.64 -9.89 6.72
C SER A 42 24.33 -10.48 6.15
N TYR A 43 24.39 -11.71 5.64
CA TYR A 43 23.21 -12.42 5.14
C TYR A 43 22.21 -12.70 6.27
N ALA A 44 22.67 -13.20 7.43
CA ALA A 44 21.82 -13.47 8.58
C ALA A 44 21.10 -12.21 9.09
N LYS A 45 21.82 -11.08 9.19
CA LYS A 45 21.28 -9.77 9.61
C LYS A 45 20.23 -9.24 8.62
N ASN A 46 20.44 -9.45 7.32
CA ASN A 46 19.57 -8.92 6.26
C ASN A 46 18.60 -9.97 5.68
N ARG A 47 18.49 -11.14 6.32
CA ARG A 47 17.80 -12.30 5.75
C ARG A 47 16.35 -11.99 5.38
N ASP A 48 15.63 -11.36 6.29
CA ASP A 48 14.20 -11.08 6.11
C ASP A 48 13.98 -10.05 5.00
N ARG A 49 14.80 -9.00 4.97
CA ARG A 49 14.81 -8.01 3.88
C ARG A 49 15.08 -8.68 2.53
N ILE A 50 16.12 -9.52 2.43
CA ILE A 50 16.49 -10.22 1.20
C ILE A 50 15.36 -11.16 0.75
N ASN A 51 14.75 -11.90 1.69
CA ASN A 51 13.65 -12.81 1.40
C ASN A 51 12.40 -12.05 0.94
N GLN A 52 12.09 -10.92 1.57
CA GLN A 52 11.00 -10.04 1.16
C GLN A 52 11.23 -9.49 -0.25
N THR A 53 12.44 -9.01 -0.57
CA THR A 53 12.78 -8.56 -1.93
C THR A 53 12.63 -9.68 -2.96
N ARG A 54 13.09 -10.90 -2.65
CA ARG A 54 12.95 -12.07 -3.53
C ARG A 54 11.49 -12.53 -3.68
N SER A 55 10.68 -12.39 -2.64
CA SER A 55 9.24 -12.67 -2.69
C SER A 55 8.52 -11.68 -3.60
N ARG A 56 8.78 -10.36 -3.43
CA ARG A 56 8.24 -9.31 -4.30
C ARG A 56 8.63 -9.50 -5.77
N LYS A 57 9.89 -9.87 -6.05
CA LYS A 57 10.34 -10.16 -7.43
C LYS A 57 9.58 -11.33 -8.06
N ARG A 58 9.27 -12.38 -7.28
CA ARG A 58 8.46 -13.52 -7.76
C ARG A 58 7.02 -13.10 -8.04
N GLN A 59 6.41 -12.32 -7.17
CA GLN A 59 5.05 -11.79 -7.38
C GLN A 59 4.96 -10.87 -8.60
N LYS A 60 6.00 -10.09 -8.90
CA LYS A 60 6.03 -9.20 -10.08
C LYS A 60 5.92 -9.95 -11.41
N GLY A 61 6.29 -11.23 -11.47
CA GLY A 61 6.12 -12.10 -12.64
C GLY A 61 4.75 -12.81 -12.72
N THR A 62 3.88 -12.62 -11.71
CA THR A 62 2.57 -13.27 -11.58
C THR A 62 1.43 -12.25 -11.44
N LEU A 63 1.71 -10.96 -11.63
CA LEU A 63 0.64 -9.96 -11.73
C LEU A 63 -0.02 -10.15 -13.09
N GLU A 64 -1.09 -10.94 -13.12
CA GLU A 64 -2.07 -10.87 -14.21
C GLU A 64 -2.53 -9.42 -14.30
N GLN A 65 -2.14 -8.74 -15.37
CA GLN A 65 -2.71 -7.46 -15.69
C GLN A 65 -4.17 -7.75 -16.06
N ILE A 66 -5.10 -7.43 -15.16
CA ILE A 66 -6.52 -7.43 -15.48
C ILE A 66 -6.71 -6.23 -16.42
N PRO A 67 -6.98 -6.44 -17.72
CA PRO A 67 -7.30 -5.32 -18.60
C PRO A 67 -8.64 -4.76 -18.12
N ILE A 68 -8.60 -3.54 -17.57
CA ILE A 68 -9.81 -2.78 -17.29
C ILE A 68 -10.08 -1.99 -18.55
N GLU A 69 -11.08 -2.41 -19.32
CA GLU A 69 -11.63 -1.59 -20.39
C GLU A 69 -12.38 -0.43 -19.76
N PHE A 70 -11.85 0.79 -19.93
CA PHE A 70 -12.56 2.00 -19.59
C PHE A 70 -13.27 2.52 -20.84
N GLU A 71 -14.54 2.87 -20.70
CA GLU A 71 -15.24 3.69 -21.68
C GLU A 71 -14.39 4.95 -21.94
N PRO A 72 -14.11 5.32 -23.20
CA PRO A 72 -13.34 6.53 -23.49
C PRO A 72 -14.03 7.75 -22.86
N LEU A 73 -13.25 8.60 -22.17
CA LEU A 73 -13.76 9.76 -21.43
C LEU A 73 -14.85 10.58 -22.15
N PRO A 74 -14.78 10.86 -23.47
CA PRO A 74 -15.81 11.60 -24.17
C PRO A 74 -17.20 10.93 -24.21
N GLN A 75 -17.27 9.62 -23.97
CA GLN A 75 -18.51 8.84 -24.00
C GLN A 75 -19.07 8.59 -22.60
N LEU A 76 -18.28 8.80 -21.54
CA LEU A 76 -18.71 8.60 -20.17
C LEU A 76 -19.72 9.68 -19.75
N VAL A 77 -20.97 9.27 -19.50
CA VAL A 77 -22.01 10.13 -18.94
C VAL A 77 -22.13 9.88 -17.44
N PHE A 78 -22.03 10.94 -16.64
CA PHE A 78 -22.11 10.83 -15.18
C PHE A 78 -22.81 12.05 -14.55
N GLY A 79 -23.40 11.83 -13.37
CA GLY A 79 -24.06 12.86 -12.58
C GLY A 79 -23.17 13.31 -11.40
N VAL A 80 -23.15 14.61 -11.15
CA VAL A 80 -22.52 15.22 -9.98
C VAL A 80 -23.63 15.76 -9.07
N LEU A 81 -23.75 15.19 -7.87
CA LEU A 81 -24.65 15.71 -6.83
C LEU A 81 -24.04 16.95 -6.19
N VAL A 82 -24.76 18.07 -6.23
CA VAL A 82 -24.35 19.33 -5.61
C VAL A 82 -25.16 19.54 -4.33
N VAL A 83 -24.47 19.62 -3.19
CA VAL A 83 -25.08 19.70 -1.87
C VAL A 83 -24.80 21.07 -1.26
N TYR A 84 -25.86 21.80 -0.90
CA TYR A 84 -25.75 23.10 -0.23
C TYR A 84 -26.00 22.94 1.26
N ARG A 85 -24.96 23.23 2.04
CA ARG A 85 -24.98 23.22 3.50
C ARG A 85 -24.01 24.28 4.04
N ARG A 86 -24.24 24.75 5.27
CA ARG A 86 -23.24 25.59 5.97
C ARG A 86 -21.96 24.79 6.20
N ALA A 87 -20.82 25.48 6.21
CA ALA A 87 -19.56 24.85 6.62
C ALA A 87 -19.63 24.39 8.08
N GLY A 88 -19.12 23.20 8.36
CA GLY A 88 -19.14 22.60 9.69
C GLY A 88 -19.34 21.09 9.66
N VAL A 89 -19.11 20.46 10.81
CA VAL A 89 -19.47 19.06 11.05
C VAL A 89 -20.97 19.00 11.36
N ASP A 90 -21.66 18.01 10.79
CA ASP A 90 -23.09 17.74 11.02
C ASP A 90 -24.05 18.90 10.72
N THR A 91 -23.68 19.80 9.81
CA THR A 91 -24.60 20.82 9.33
C THR A 91 -25.65 20.21 8.39
N PRO A 92 -26.95 20.52 8.59
CA PRO A 92 -28.00 19.97 7.74
C PRO A 92 -27.86 20.47 6.31
N VAL A 93 -28.16 19.59 5.36
CA VAL A 93 -28.31 19.94 3.94
C VAL A 93 -29.62 20.71 3.78
N HIS A 94 -29.57 21.91 3.22
CA HIS A 94 -30.77 22.71 2.99
C HIS A 94 -31.23 22.69 1.54
N GLU A 95 -30.33 22.49 0.57
CA GLU A 95 -30.66 22.34 -0.84
C GLU A 95 -29.79 21.28 -1.52
N VAL A 96 -30.34 20.63 -2.53
CA VAL A 96 -29.63 19.69 -3.40
C VAL A 96 -29.93 19.99 -4.86
N GLY A 97 -28.92 19.99 -5.70
CA GLY A 97 -29.03 20.04 -7.16
C GLY A 97 -28.16 18.98 -7.81
N ALA A 98 -28.18 18.90 -9.13
CA ALA A 98 -27.30 17.98 -9.85
C ALA A 98 -26.79 18.59 -11.15
N GLU A 99 -25.63 18.12 -11.59
CA GLU A 99 -25.08 18.43 -12.90
C GLU A 99 -24.87 17.13 -13.67
N ILE A 100 -25.18 17.12 -14.95
CA ILE A 100 -24.91 15.97 -15.83
C ILE A 100 -23.76 16.35 -16.74
N TRP A 101 -22.77 15.47 -16.79
CA TRP A 101 -21.54 15.64 -17.56
C TRP A 101 -21.37 14.51 -18.56
N GLN A 102 -20.85 14.84 -19.73
CA GLN A 102 -20.37 13.91 -20.74
C GLN A 102 -18.88 14.19 -20.98
N GLY A 103 -18.02 13.31 -20.45
CA GLY A 103 -16.59 13.57 -20.38
C GLY A 103 -16.26 14.87 -19.64
N GLN A 104 -15.82 15.88 -20.38
CA GLN A 104 -15.47 17.21 -19.84
C GLN A 104 -16.52 18.29 -20.14
N ALA A 105 -17.60 17.93 -20.85
CA ALA A 105 -18.67 18.86 -21.19
C ALA A 105 -19.82 18.72 -20.19
N LYS A 106 -20.25 19.83 -19.60
CA LYS A 106 -21.50 19.88 -18.83
C LYS A 106 -22.68 19.91 -19.81
N VAL A 107 -23.53 18.90 -19.77
CA VAL A 107 -24.63 18.71 -20.73
C VAL A 107 -26.00 19.05 -20.17
N ALA A 108 -26.19 18.98 -18.85
CA ALA A 108 -27.43 19.43 -18.21
C ALA A 108 -27.20 19.88 -16.77
N ILE A 109 -28.14 20.70 -16.26
CA ILE A 109 -28.20 21.13 -14.87
C ILE A 109 -29.61 20.84 -14.36
N VAL A 110 -29.68 20.16 -13.21
CA VAL A 110 -30.89 20.03 -12.41
C VAL A 110 -30.83 21.13 -11.34
N PRO A 111 -31.73 22.13 -11.38
CA PRO A 111 -31.75 23.22 -10.41
C PRO A 111 -31.84 22.70 -8.98
N ALA A 112 -31.24 23.45 -8.06
CA ALA A 112 -31.28 23.10 -6.65
C ALA A 112 -32.70 23.19 -6.09
N ILE A 113 -33.13 22.17 -5.34
CA ILE A 113 -34.40 22.16 -4.61
C ILE A 113 -34.13 22.27 -3.11
N ARG A 114 -34.96 23.04 -2.40
CA ARG A 114 -34.89 23.12 -0.93
C ARG A 114 -35.37 21.82 -0.30
N CYS A 115 -34.53 21.24 0.56
CA CYS A 115 -34.82 20.02 1.30
C CYS A 115 -35.89 20.24 2.39
N ALA A 116 -36.02 21.47 2.90
CA ALA A 116 -37.02 21.79 3.90
C ALA A 116 -38.44 21.63 3.34
N GLY A 117 -39.23 20.73 3.94
CA GLY A 117 -40.62 20.49 3.56
C GLY A 117 -40.79 19.51 2.40
N ILE A 118 -39.73 18.84 1.92
CA ILE A 118 -39.86 17.74 0.97
C ILE A 118 -40.56 16.57 1.65
N LEU A 119 -41.67 16.13 1.07
CA LEU A 119 -42.36 14.91 1.48
C LEU A 119 -41.67 13.69 0.87
N PRO A 120 -41.68 12.52 1.54
CA PRO A 120 -41.12 11.28 0.98
C PRO A 120 -41.67 10.95 -0.41
N SER A 121 -42.94 11.30 -0.70
CA SER A 121 -43.57 11.11 -2.01
C SER A 121 -42.99 11.98 -3.14
N GLN A 122 -42.17 12.97 -2.81
CA GLN A 122 -41.51 13.88 -3.76
C GLN A 122 -40.06 13.49 -4.03
N VAL A 123 -39.57 12.40 -3.42
CA VAL A 123 -38.28 11.79 -3.69
C VAL A 123 -38.55 10.50 -4.48
N SER A 124 -38.25 10.52 -5.78
CA SER A 124 -38.44 9.39 -6.70
C SER A 124 -37.37 8.32 -6.54
#